data_AF-F1LHJ1-F1
#
_entry.id   AF-F1LHJ1-F1
#
_cell.length_a   1.000
_cell.length_b   1.000
_cell.length_c   1.000
_cell.angle_alpha   90.00
_cell.angle_beta   90.00
_cell.angle_gamma   90.00
#
_symmetry.space_group_name_H-M   'P 1'
#
loop_
_entity.id
_entity.type
_entity.pdbx_description
1 polymer ?
#
loop_
_entity_poly.entity_id
_entity_poly.type
_entity_poly.pdbx_seq_one_letter_code
_entity_poly.pdbx_strand_id
1 'polypeptide(L)'
;MSALQRILYQHMQKGLLIDSKHCLPLQQGGRALMNTVVHLRKLCNHPFLFENVEDECREYWKVPDISGKDLYRVSGKFELLDRVLPKLKASEHRVLMFCQMTSLMTIMEDYFNYREYKYLRLDGSTKPDERGQFIGDVQCA
;
A
#
# COMPACT_ATOMS: atom_id res chain seq x y z
N MET A 1 -10.81 2.78 8.53
CA MET A 1 -10.27 3.63 7.43
C MET A 1 -9.75 4.90 8.04
N SER A 2 -8.56 5.35 7.62
CA SER A 2 -7.98 6.63 8.04
C SER A 2 -8.83 7.81 7.55
N ALA A 3 -8.67 8.98 8.15
CA ALA A 3 -9.38 10.20 7.78
C ALA A 3 -9.17 10.54 6.29
N LEU A 4 -7.92 10.44 5.81
CA LEU A 4 -7.57 10.69 4.41
C LEU A 4 -8.28 9.71 3.47
N GLN A 5 -8.33 8.42 3.82
CA GLN A 5 -9.04 7.41 3.02
C GLN A 5 -10.54 7.71 2.91
N ARG A 6 -11.18 8.18 3.99
CA ARG A 6 -12.61 8.55 3.97
C ARG A 6 -12.88 9.76 3.09
N ILE A 7 -12.01 10.77 3.15
CA ILE A 7 -12.13 11.98 2.34
C ILE A 7 -11.96 11.63 0.86
N LEU A 8 -10.90 10.88 0.50
CA LEU A 8 -10.66 10.45 -0.88
C LEU A 8 -11.80 9.57 -1.40
N TYR A 9 -12.34 8.67 -0.56
CA TYR A 9 -13.48 7.83 -0.94
C TYR A 9 -14.72 8.67 -1.30
N GLN A 10 -15.00 9.71 -0.51
CA GLN A 10 -16.11 10.63 -0.80
C GLN A 10 -15.90 11.41 -2.10
N HIS A 11 -14.66 11.86 -2.39
CA HIS A 11 -14.35 12.55 -3.63
C HIS A 11 -14.51 11.63 -4.85
N MET A 12 -14.06 10.38 -4.72
CA MET A 12 -14.23 9.36 -5.76
C MET A 12 -15.69 8.96 -5.98
N GLN A 13 -16.48 8.87 -4.92
CA GLN A 13 -17.91 8.57 -5.01
C GLN A 13 -18.71 9.69 -5.69
N LYS A 14 -18.21 10.93 -5.60
CA LYS A 14 -18.76 12.11 -6.31
C LYS A 14 -18.35 12.18 -7.79
N GLY A 15 -17.56 11.24 -8.29
CA GLY A 15 -17.21 11.14 -9.71
C GLY A 15 -16.00 11.97 -10.15
N LEU A 16 -15.23 12.56 -9.22
CA LEU A 16 -13.91 13.10 -9.56
C LEU A 16 -12.87 11.97 -9.53
N LEU A 17 -12.35 11.61 -10.70
CA LEU A 17 -11.19 10.73 -10.80
C LEU A 17 -9.92 11.53 -10.52
N ILE A 18 -9.10 11.01 -9.61
CA ILE A 18 -7.74 11.47 -9.35
C ILE A 18 -6.85 10.82 -10.41
N ASP A 19 -6.99 11.23 -11.67
CA ASP A 19 -6.09 10.83 -12.75
C ASP A 19 -5.32 12.06 -13.23
N SER A 20 -4.02 11.89 -13.37
CA SER A 20 -3.06 12.95 -13.56
C SER A 20 -3.40 13.77 -14.82
N LYS A 21 -3.70 15.05 -14.61
CA LYS A 21 -3.81 16.13 -15.62
C LYS A 21 -5.09 16.29 -16.44
N HIS A 22 -6.18 15.57 -16.17
CA HIS A 22 -7.47 15.93 -16.81
C HIS A 22 -8.66 15.83 -15.85
N CYS A 23 -9.08 16.99 -15.32
CA CYS A 23 -10.46 17.21 -14.87
C CYS A 23 -11.39 17.24 -16.09
N LEU A 24 -11.68 16.08 -16.69
CA LEU A 24 -12.72 15.98 -17.73
C LEU A 24 -14.00 15.43 -17.10
N PRO A 25 -15.16 16.07 -17.34
CA PRO A 25 -16.44 15.55 -16.89
C PRO A 25 -16.71 14.19 -17.52
N LEU A 26 -17.26 13.27 -16.72
CA LEU A 26 -17.53 11.87 -17.04
C LEU A 26 -18.16 11.70 -18.44
N GLN A 27 -17.48 10.97 -19.33
CA GLN A 27 -18.17 10.33 -20.45
C GLN A 27 -18.81 9.04 -19.94
N GLN A 28 -20.15 9.00 -19.98
CA GLN A 28 -20.97 7.91 -19.45
C GLN A 28 -20.69 6.59 -20.21
N GLY A 29 -20.08 5.61 -19.53
CA GLY A 29 -19.89 4.27 -20.07
C GLY A 29 -19.25 3.32 -19.06
N GLY A 30 -19.57 2.03 -19.14
CA GLY A 30 -19.13 0.98 -18.18
C GLY A 30 -17.62 0.85 -17.96
N ARG A 31 -16.79 1.44 -18.85
CA ARG A 31 -15.33 1.55 -18.69
C ARG A 31 -14.93 2.52 -17.56
N ALA A 32 -15.68 3.60 -17.33
CA ALA A 32 -15.42 4.54 -16.23
C ALA A 32 -15.71 3.92 -14.85
N LEU A 33 -16.72 3.05 -14.77
CA LEU A 33 -17.06 2.32 -13.54
C LEU A 33 -16.00 1.28 -13.17
N MET A 34 -15.44 0.55 -14.15
CA MET A 34 -14.36 -0.42 -13.89
C MET A 34 -13.11 0.25 -13.33
N ASN A 35 -12.73 1.43 -13.85
CA ASN A 35 -11.60 2.20 -13.32
C ASN A 35 -11.87 2.70 -11.90
N THR A 36 -13.10 3.11 -11.60
CA THR A 36 -13.50 3.55 -10.25
C THR A 36 -13.36 2.42 -9.23
N VAL A 37 -13.84 1.21 -9.53
CA VAL A 37 -13.74 0.06 -8.61
C VAL A 37 -12.29 -0.36 -8.37
N VAL A 38 -11.43 -0.28 -9.39
CA VAL A 38 -9.99 -0.55 -9.25
C VAL A 38 -9.32 0.51 -8.35
N HIS A 39 -9.65 1.79 -8.53
CA HIS A 39 -9.12 2.86 -7.68
C HIS A 39 -9.65 2.75 -6.24
N LEU A 40 -10.92 2.42 -6.02
CA LEU A 40 -11.45 2.16 -4.69
C LEU A 40 -10.71 1.00 -3.99
N ARG A 41 -10.38 -0.06 -4.74
CA ARG A 41 -9.54 -1.16 -4.22
C ARG A 41 -8.14 -0.68 -3.83
N LYS A 42 -7.50 0.18 -4.63
CA LYS A 42 -6.20 0.81 -4.29
C LYS A 42 -6.31 1.64 -3.00
N LEU A 43 -7.32 2.50 -2.91
CA LEU A 43 -7.54 3.40 -1.77
C LEU A 43 -7.73 2.66 -0.45
N CYS A 44 -8.50 1.57 -0.48
CA CYS A 44 -8.71 0.71 0.68
C CYS A 44 -7.41 0.04 1.17
N ASN A 45 -6.43 -0.18 0.30
CA ASN A 45 -5.14 -0.72 0.67
C ASN A 45 -4.24 0.37 1.27
N HIS A 46 -3.92 1.39 0.49
CA HIS A 46 -3.11 2.51 0.94
C HIS A 46 -3.38 3.76 0.08
N PRO A 47 -3.53 4.96 0.66
CA PRO A 47 -3.71 6.18 -0.12
C PRO A 47 -2.49 6.55 -0.97
N PHE A 48 -1.27 6.20 -0.54
CA PHE A 48 -0.05 6.43 -1.36
C PHE A 48 0.10 5.50 -2.57
N LEU A 49 -0.86 4.59 -2.84
CA LEU A 49 -0.90 3.94 -4.16
C LEU A 49 -1.27 4.93 -5.29
N PHE A 50 -1.69 6.14 -4.94
CA PHE A 50 -1.92 7.23 -5.88
C PHE A 50 -0.77 8.24 -5.75
N GLU A 51 0.07 8.32 -6.79
CA GLU A 51 1.23 9.24 -6.84
C GLU A 51 0.83 10.69 -6.54
N ASN A 52 -0.30 11.14 -7.09
CA ASN A 52 -0.84 12.49 -6.83
C ASN A 52 -1.08 12.76 -5.33
N VAL A 53 -1.58 11.77 -4.59
CA VAL A 53 -1.87 11.92 -3.16
C VAL A 53 -0.58 11.89 -2.34
N GLU A 54 0.39 11.08 -2.76
CA GLU A 54 1.71 11.01 -2.14
C GLU A 54 2.46 12.35 -2.28
N ASP A 55 2.47 12.92 -3.48
CA ASP A 55 3.12 14.21 -3.76
C ASP A 55 2.46 15.38 -2.99
N GLU A 56 1.13 15.44 -2.95
CA GLU A 56 0.41 16.43 -2.13
C GLU A 56 0.74 16.29 -0.65
N CYS A 57 0.87 15.07 -0.14
CA CYS A 57 1.27 14.83 1.24
C CYS A 57 2.73 15.23 1.49
N ARG A 58 3.65 14.95 0.56
CA ARG A 58 5.06 15.38 0.63
C ARG A 58 5.18 16.89 0.70
N GLU A 59 4.43 17.61 -0.14
CA GLU A 59 4.41 19.06 -0.14
C GLU A 59 3.83 19.62 1.16
N TYR A 60 2.70 19.08 1.62
CA TYR A 60 2.05 19.52 2.86
C TYR A 60 2.93 19.31 4.11
N TRP A 61 3.60 18.16 4.20
CA TRP A 61 4.47 17.82 5.34
C TRP A 61 5.88 18.40 5.22
N LYS A 62 6.26 18.92 4.04
CA LYS A 62 7.59 19.44 3.71
C LYS A 62 8.72 18.43 4.00
N VAL A 63 8.45 17.16 3.73
CA VAL A 63 9.44 16.08 3.92
C VAL A 63 9.96 15.60 2.57
N PRO A 64 11.27 15.29 2.47
CA PRO A 64 11.85 14.80 1.22
C PRO A 64 11.31 13.42 0.85
N ASP A 65 10.99 12.58 1.83
CA ASP A 65 10.42 11.24 1.66
C ASP A 65 9.46 10.91 2.81
N ILE A 66 8.35 10.21 2.50
CA ILE A 66 7.35 9.85 3.50
C ILE A 66 7.73 8.51 4.12
N SER A 67 8.46 8.57 5.24
CA SER A 67 8.88 7.36 5.96
C SER A 67 8.38 7.33 7.41
N GLY A 68 8.20 6.12 7.93
CA GLY A 68 7.91 5.87 9.34
C GLY A 68 6.48 6.14 9.77
N LYS A 69 6.28 7.08 10.71
CA LYS A 69 4.99 7.28 11.38
C LYS A 69 3.89 7.77 10.45
N ASP A 70 4.25 8.61 9.49
CA ASP A 70 3.28 9.18 8.58
C ASP A 70 2.82 8.15 7.54
N LEU A 71 3.67 7.18 7.20
CA LEU A 71 3.36 6.06 6.32
C LEU A 71 2.22 5.18 6.87
N TYR A 72 2.36 4.65 8.10
CA TYR A 72 1.32 3.74 8.62
C TYR A 72 0.08 4.46 9.15
N ARG A 73 0.15 5.76 9.48
CA ARG A 73 -1.01 6.53 10.01
C ARG A 73 -2.02 6.91 8.92
N VAL A 74 -1.58 7.02 7.67
CA VAL A 74 -2.51 7.33 6.56
C VAL A 74 -3.37 6.14 6.14
N SER A 75 -3.02 4.92 6.53
CA SER A 75 -3.83 3.72 6.26
C SER A 75 -4.21 2.98 7.53
N GLY A 76 -5.52 2.77 7.73
CA GLY A 76 -6.00 2.02 8.89
C GLY A 76 -5.57 0.55 8.90
N LYS A 77 -5.20 -0.02 7.73
CA LYS A 77 -4.65 -1.38 7.66
C LYS A 77 -3.25 -1.46 8.25
N PHE A 78 -2.39 -0.50 7.90
CA PHE A 78 -1.02 -0.44 8.41
C PHE A 78 -0.98 -0.06 9.88
N GLU A 79 -1.90 0.78 10.35
CA GLU A 79 -2.03 1.06 11.79
C GLU A 79 -2.34 -0.20 12.60
N LEU A 80 -3.22 -1.08 12.09
CA LEU A 80 -3.48 -2.37 12.73
C LEU A 80 -2.29 -3.31 12.62
N LEU A 81 -1.65 -3.36 11.45
CA LEU A 81 -0.44 -4.16 11.21
C LEU A 81 0.66 -3.80 12.23
N ASP A 82 0.85 -2.51 12.50
CA ASP A 82 1.81 -1.96 13.45
C ASP A 82 1.56 -2.40 14.89
N ARG A 83 0.31 -2.69 15.26
CA ARG A 83 -0.04 -3.21 16.58
C ARG A 83 0.08 -4.74 16.68
N VAL A 84 -0.09 -5.44 15.56
CA VAL A 84 -0.12 -6.91 15.51
C VAL A 84 1.29 -7.49 15.34
N LEU A 85 2.11 -6.92 14.46
CA LEU A 85 3.46 -7.45 14.18
C LEU A 85 4.38 -7.52 15.40
N PRO A 86 4.44 -6.52 16.30
CA PRO A 86 5.26 -6.62 17.50
C PRO A 86 4.83 -7.76 18.42
N LYS A 87 3.52 -8.04 18.50
CA LYS A 87 2.99 -9.15 19.30
C LYS A 87 3.38 -10.50 18.72
N LEU A 88 3.29 -10.65 17.40
CA LEU A 88 3.68 -11.88 16.70
C LEU A 88 5.18 -12.13 16.76
N LYS A 89 6.00 -11.06 16.71
CA LYS A 89 7.45 -11.15 16.92
C LYS A 89 7.79 -11.57 18.35
N ALA A 90 7.09 -11.04 19.35
CA ALA A 90 7.29 -11.42 20.75
C ALA A 90 6.94 -12.90 21.01
N SER A 91 6.01 -13.47 20.26
CA SER A 91 5.68 -14.90 20.30
C SER A 91 6.50 -15.77 19.33
N GLU A 92 7.50 -15.21 18.64
CA GLU A 92 8.33 -15.89 17.62
C GLU A 92 7.53 -16.62 16.52
N HIS A 93 6.40 -16.02 16.12
CA HIS A 93 5.59 -16.57 15.02
C HIS A 93 6.07 -16.04 13.66
N ARG A 94 6.20 -16.93 12.68
CA ARG A 94 6.46 -16.56 11.29
C ARG A 94 5.16 -16.12 10.61
N VAL A 95 5.22 -14.99 9.91
CA VAL A 95 4.04 -14.36 9.28
C VAL A 95 4.23 -14.33 7.76
N LEU A 96 3.26 -14.89 7.04
CA LEU A 96 3.17 -14.80 5.59
C LEU A 96 2.07 -13.82 5.21
N MET A 97 2.40 -12.82 4.39
CA MET A 97 1.45 -11.79 3.93
C MET A 97 1.26 -11.89 2.42
N PHE A 98 0.01 -11.91 1.97
CA PHE A 98 -0.35 -11.90 0.56
C PHE A 98 -0.89 -10.54 0.16
N CYS A 99 -0.38 -9.98 -0.93
CA CYS A 99 -0.86 -8.71 -1.48
C CYS A 99 -1.18 -8.83 -2.96
N GLN A 100 -2.33 -8.28 -3.35
CA GLN A 100 -2.81 -8.33 -4.73
C GLN A 100 -2.07 -7.33 -5.64
N MET A 101 -1.56 -6.24 -5.07
CA MET A 101 -0.94 -5.15 -5.82
C MET A 101 0.56 -5.11 -5.49
N THR A 102 1.42 -5.21 -6.50
CA THR A 102 2.89 -5.14 -6.35
C THR A 102 3.35 -3.78 -5.84
N SER A 103 2.68 -2.69 -6.22
CA SER A 103 2.98 -1.34 -5.68
C SER A 103 2.79 -1.25 -4.16
N LEU A 104 1.89 -2.05 -3.58
CA LEU A 104 1.71 -2.11 -2.13
C LEU A 104 2.88 -2.80 -1.45
N MET A 105 3.57 -3.71 -2.15
CA MET A 105 4.73 -4.42 -1.61
C MET A 105 5.88 -3.45 -1.37
N THR A 106 6.13 -2.50 -2.28
CA THR A 106 7.12 -1.43 -2.07
C THR A 106 6.84 -0.63 -0.79
N ILE A 107 5.58 -0.21 -0.58
CA ILE A 107 5.18 0.51 0.65
C ILE A 107 5.39 -0.35 1.91
N MET A 108 5.18 -1.66 1.82
CA MET A 108 5.46 -2.56 2.94
C MET A 108 6.96 -2.74 3.19
N GLU A 109 7.78 -2.74 2.15
CA GLU A 109 9.24 -2.78 2.29
C GLU A 109 9.74 -1.56 3.07
N ASP A 110 9.27 -0.35 2.72
CA ASP A 110 9.60 0.87 3.45
C ASP A 110 9.19 0.80 4.92
N TYR A 111 8.01 0.24 5.18
CA TYR A 111 7.52 0.01 6.54
C TYR A 111 8.35 -1.02 7.32
N PHE A 112 8.75 -2.13 6.69
CA PHE A 112 9.60 -3.15 7.33
C PHE A 112 11.01 -2.65 7.56
N ASN A 113 11.58 -1.87 6.64
CA ASN A 113 12.86 -1.19 6.80
C ASN A 113 12.82 -0.22 7.97
N TYR A 114 11.74 0.58 8.10
CA TYR A 114 11.54 1.48 9.23
C TYR A 114 11.46 0.76 10.58
N ARG A 115 10.82 -0.42 10.63
CA ARG A 115 10.69 -1.25 11.84
C ARG A 115 11.84 -2.25 12.03
N GLU A 116 12.84 -2.26 11.15
CA GLU A 116 13.97 -3.18 11.12
C GLU A 116 13.55 -4.66 11.17
N TYR A 117 12.48 -5.02 10.44
CA TYR A 117 12.05 -6.41 10.29
C TYR A 117 12.75 -7.07 9.12
N LYS A 118 13.30 -8.28 9.35
CA LYS A 118 13.76 -9.15 8.27
C LYS A 118 12.56 -9.66 7.51
N TYR A 119 12.54 -9.45 6.20
CA TYR A 119 11.48 -9.90 5.32
C TYR A 119 12.06 -10.52 4.07
N LEU A 120 11.22 -11.27 3.37
CA LEU A 120 11.50 -11.85 2.08
C LEU A 120 10.37 -11.47 1.13
N ARG A 121 10.74 -11.03 -0.07
CA ARG A 121 9.81 -10.63 -1.12
C ARG A 121 9.77 -11.70 -2.22
N LEU A 122 8.57 -12.22 -2.49
CA LEU A 122 8.32 -13.18 -3.56
C LEU A 122 7.30 -12.57 -4.52
N ASP A 123 7.75 -12.17 -5.71
CA ASP A 123 6.89 -11.65 -6.77
C ASP A 123 6.68 -12.70 -7.87
N GLY A 124 5.60 -12.54 -8.64
CA GLY A 124 5.29 -13.40 -9.79
C GLY A 124 6.32 -13.33 -10.93
N SER A 125 7.19 -12.32 -10.93
CA SER A 125 8.31 -12.16 -11.87
C SER A 125 9.58 -12.88 -11.44
N THR A 126 9.66 -13.40 -10.21
CA THR A 126 10.84 -14.12 -9.70
C THR A 126 10.99 -15.46 -10.43
N LYS A 127 12.20 -15.72 -10.95
CA LYS A 127 12.48 -16.97 -11.67
C LYS A 127 12.20 -18.18 -10.76
N PRO A 128 11.71 -19.31 -11.30
CA PRO A 128 11.41 -20.48 -10.50
C PRO A 128 12.62 -21.00 -9.70
N ASP A 129 13.84 -20.81 -10.21
CA ASP A 129 15.08 -21.20 -9.52
C ASP A 129 15.36 -20.34 -8.27
N GLU A 130 15.14 -19.02 -8.35
CA GLU A 130 15.29 -18.09 -7.22
C GLU A 130 14.19 -18.32 -6.17
N ARG A 131 12.98 -18.70 -6.59
CA ARG A 131 11.89 -19.06 -5.66
C ARG A 131 12.26 -20.21 -4.74
N GLY A 132 12.98 -21.22 -5.25
CA GLY A 132 13.43 -22.36 -4.45
C GLY A 132 14.43 -21.96 -3.36
N GLN A 133 15.37 -21.06 -3.67
CA GLN A 133 16.35 -20.54 -2.71
C GLN A 133 15.67 -19.70 -1.62
N PHE A 134 14.77 -18.80 -2.01
CA PHE A 134 14.03 -17.97 -1.07
C PHE A 134 13.14 -18.78 -0.11
N ILE A 135 12.53 -19.88 -0.58
CA ILE A 135 11.78 -20.79 0.29
C ILE A 135 12.73 -21.52 1.27
N GLY A 136 13.91 -21.94 0.80
CA GLY A 136 14.93 -22.57 1.64
C GLY A 136 15.44 -21.67 2.76
N ASP A 137 15.67 -20.38 2.47
CA ASP A 137 16.15 -19.41 3.46
C ASP A 137 15.14 -19.14 4.58
N VAL A 138 13.83 -19.18 4.29
CA VAL A 138 12.77 -19.05 5.30
C VAL A 138 12.62 -20.32 6.15
N GLN A 139 13.06 -21.47 5.65
CA GLN A 139 13.04 -22.73 6.40
C GLN A 139 14.24 -22.88 7.35
N CYS A 140 15.39 -22.30 7.00
CA CYS A 140 16.63 -22.43 7.77
C CYS A 140 16.85 -21.37 8.87
N ALA A 141 16.05 -20.30 8.94
CA ALA A 141 16.07 -19.28 10.00
C ALA A 141 14.87 -19.40 10.92
#